data_AF-A0A1R3L4N0-F1
#
_entry.id   AF-A0A1R3L4N0-F1
#
_cell.length_a   1.000
_cell.length_b   1.000
_cell.length_c   1.000
_cell.angle_alpha   90.00
_cell.angle_beta   90.00
_cell.angle_gamma   90.00
#
_symmetry.space_group_name_H-M   'P 1'
#
loop_
_entity.id
_entity.type
_entity.pdbx_description
1 polymer ?
#
loop_
_entity_poly.entity_id
_entity_poly.type
_entity_poly.pdbx_seq_one_letter_code
_entity_poly.pdbx_strand_id
1 'polypeptide(L)'
;MTLHMSIHRQTAVYSLIGGFCGSPVNFHAKDGSGYNFLGEIVLQLDKINPQVASRMVSAFSRWRRFDESRQKLAKAQLEKIISANGLSENVFEIASKSLAV
;
A
#
# COMPACT_ATOMS: atom_id res chain seq x y z
N MET A 1 -2.36 33.40 -18.49
CA MET A 1 -2.95 32.12 -18.99
C MET A 1 -2.47 31.02 -18.06
N THR A 2 -3.15 30.87 -16.92
CA THR A 2 -2.74 29.98 -15.83
C THR A 2 -3.33 28.61 -16.11
N LEU A 3 -2.48 27.63 -16.45
CA LEU A 3 -2.87 26.24 -16.63
C LEU A 3 -3.28 25.66 -15.27
N HIS A 4 -4.58 25.67 -14.99
CA HIS A 4 -5.19 24.90 -13.91
C HIS A 4 -5.22 23.43 -14.34
N MET A 5 -4.14 22.69 -14.08
CA MET A 5 -4.09 21.23 -14.30
C MET A 5 -5.00 20.55 -13.27
N SER A 6 -6.26 20.38 -13.65
CA SER A 6 -7.28 19.60 -12.94
C SER A 6 -6.85 18.15 -12.71
N ILE A 7 -6.55 17.79 -11.45
CA ILE A 7 -7.05 16.68 -10.59
C ILE A 7 -7.55 15.33 -11.21
N HIS A 8 -7.53 15.10 -12.52
CA HIS A 8 -8.25 13.97 -13.15
C HIS A 8 -7.42 12.77 -13.60
N ARG A 9 -6.20 12.56 -13.08
CA ARG A 9 -5.43 11.30 -13.32
C ARG A 9 -5.25 10.46 -12.06
N GLN A 10 -6.27 10.41 -11.21
CA GLN A 10 -6.25 9.53 -10.05
C GLN A 10 -6.66 8.10 -10.42
N THR A 11 -7.65 7.92 -11.30
CA THR A 11 -8.25 6.62 -11.65
C THR A 11 -7.32 5.68 -12.42
N ALA A 12 -6.48 6.20 -13.32
CA ALA A 12 -5.58 5.37 -14.13
C ALA A 12 -4.50 4.66 -13.28
N VAL A 13 -3.97 5.37 -12.27
CA VAL A 13 -3.03 4.80 -11.30
C VAL A 13 -3.72 3.68 -10.51
N TYR A 14 -4.99 3.89 -10.12
CA TYR A 14 -5.79 2.90 -9.40
C TYR A 14 -6.14 1.65 -10.20
N SER A 15 -6.48 1.76 -11.48
CA SER A 15 -6.77 0.60 -12.33
C SER A 15 -5.54 -0.30 -12.52
N LEU A 16 -4.35 0.29 -12.64
CA LEU A 16 -3.11 -0.48 -12.81
C LEU A 16 -2.69 -1.16 -11.50
N ILE A 17 -2.74 -0.44 -10.38
CA ILE A 17 -2.34 -0.97 -9.06
C ILE A 17 -3.38 -1.96 -8.53
N GLY A 18 -4.68 -1.71 -8.73
CA GLY A 18 -5.74 -2.64 -8.36
C GLY A 18 -5.61 -3.99 -9.07
N GLY A 19 -5.26 -3.97 -10.37
CA GLY A 19 -4.94 -5.18 -11.14
C GLY A 19 -3.68 -5.90 -10.64
N PHE A 20 -2.66 -5.15 -10.21
CA PHE A 20 -1.43 -5.72 -9.63
C PHE A 20 -1.70 -6.41 -8.28
N CYS A 21 -2.42 -5.75 -7.36
CA CYS A 21 -2.79 -6.33 -6.06
C CYS A 21 -3.75 -7.53 -6.21
N GLY A 22 -4.55 -7.57 -7.28
CA GLY A 22 -5.43 -8.69 -7.62
C GLY A 22 -4.72 -9.92 -8.17
N SER A 23 -3.42 -9.85 -8.49
CA SER A 23 -2.59 -10.99 -8.87
C SER A 23 -1.79 -11.48 -7.65
N PRO A 24 -2.21 -12.57 -6.97
CA PRO A 24 -1.54 -13.06 -5.76
C PRO A 24 -0.09 -13.47 -6.03
N VAL A 25 0.22 -13.92 -7.26
CA VAL A 25 1.55 -14.35 -7.67
C VAL A 25 2.54 -13.18 -7.71
N ASN A 26 2.08 -12.00 -8.14
CA ASN A 26 2.94 -10.81 -8.28
C ASN A 26 3.01 -10.01 -6.98
N PHE A 27 1.90 -9.90 -6.24
CA PHE A 27 1.90 -9.17 -4.98
C PHE A 27 2.67 -9.92 -3.88
N HIS A 28 2.48 -11.25 -3.78
CA HIS A 28 3.21 -12.12 -2.86
C HIS A 28 4.41 -12.79 -3.54
N ALA A 29 5.12 -12.06 -4.40
CA ALA A 29 6.37 -12.53 -4.98
C ALA A 29 7.34 -12.94 -3.86
N LYS A 30 8.08 -14.04 -4.07
CA LYS A 30 8.96 -14.63 -3.04
C LYS A 30 10.09 -13.69 -2.60
N ASP A 31 10.46 -12.74 -3.46
CA ASP A 31 11.48 -11.72 -3.22
C ASP A 31 10.94 -10.48 -2.49
N GLY A 32 9.61 -10.36 -2.29
CA GLY A 32 8.97 -9.22 -1.64
C GLY A 32 8.87 -7.97 -2.51
N SER A 33 9.21 -8.04 -3.80
CA SER A 33 9.11 -6.91 -4.75
C SER A 33 7.71 -6.30 -4.78
N GLY A 34 6.67 -7.14 -4.75
CA GLY A 34 5.27 -6.68 -4.72
C GLY A 34 4.88 -5.92 -3.45
N TYR A 35 5.42 -6.31 -2.29
CA TYR A 35 5.22 -5.56 -1.05
C TYR A 35 5.92 -4.21 -1.10
N ASN A 36 7.17 -4.18 -1.57
CA ASN A 36 7.93 -2.93 -1.66
C ASN A 36 7.21 -1.93 -2.58
N PHE A 37 6.84 -2.38 -3.78
CA PHE A 37 6.10 -1.58 -4.75
C PHE A 37 4.82 -1.00 -4.16
N LEU A 38 3.97 -1.83 -3.52
CA LEU A 38 2.74 -1.33 -2.93
C LEU A 38 3.00 -0.33 -1.79
N GLY A 39 3.99 -0.60 -0.92
CA GLY A 39 4.27 0.32 0.18
C GLY A 39 4.79 1.68 -0.28
N GLU A 40 5.65 1.72 -1.31
CA GLU A 40 6.09 2.98 -1.91
C GLU A 40 4.91 3.78 -2.49
N ILE A 41 4.01 3.10 -3.19
CA ILE A 41 2.79 3.69 -3.74
C ILE A 41 1.86 4.20 -2.65
N VAL A 42 1.68 3.45 -1.56
CA VAL A 42 0.87 3.87 -0.40
C VAL A 42 1.43 5.18 0.17
N LEU A 43 2.74 5.28 0.40
CA LEU A 43 3.36 6.48 0.95
C LEU A 43 3.28 7.70 0.03
N GLN A 44 3.36 7.48 -1.29
CA GLN A 44 3.17 8.55 -2.26
C GLN A 44 1.72 9.02 -2.32
N LEU A 45 0.78 8.06 -2.37
CA LEU A 45 -0.65 8.36 -2.44
C LEU A 45 -1.18 8.94 -1.15
N ASP A 46 -0.63 8.60 0.01
CA ASP A 46 -1.08 9.13 1.30
C ASP A 46 -0.98 10.66 1.33
N LYS A 47 0.06 11.23 0.71
CA LYS A 47 0.25 12.68 0.59
C LYS A 47 -0.76 13.36 -0.33
N ILE A 48 -1.38 12.61 -1.26
CA ILE A 48 -2.28 13.14 -2.30
C ILE A 48 -3.73 12.85 -1.96
N ASN A 49 -4.01 11.63 -1.50
CA ASN A 49 -5.34 11.11 -1.19
C ASN A 49 -5.24 9.99 -0.13
N PRO A 50 -5.24 10.35 1.16
CA PRO A 50 -5.23 9.41 2.28
C PRO A 50 -6.31 8.33 2.22
N GLN A 51 -7.49 8.66 1.71
CA GLN A 51 -8.62 7.72 1.63
C GLN A 51 -8.40 6.59 0.63
N VAL A 52 -7.55 6.81 -0.37
CA VAL A 52 -7.21 5.76 -1.32
C VAL A 52 -5.97 4.99 -0.87
N ALA A 53 -4.98 5.66 -0.30
CA ALA A 53 -3.85 5.00 0.34
C ALA A 53 -4.32 4.00 1.42
N SER A 54 -5.33 4.36 2.21
CA SER A 54 -5.91 3.49 3.25
C SER A 54 -6.59 2.25 2.66
N ARG A 55 -7.29 2.37 1.52
CA ARG A 55 -7.83 1.22 0.78
C ARG A 55 -6.73 0.32 0.25
N MET A 56 -5.63 0.88 -0.25
CA MET A 56 -4.52 0.10 -0.78
C MET A 56 -3.76 -0.66 0.32
N VAL A 57 -3.50 -0.02 1.47
CA VAL A 57 -2.80 -0.70 2.58
C VAL A 57 -3.62 -1.86 3.15
N SER A 58 -4.96 -1.86 2.97
CA SER A 58 -5.81 -2.99 3.36
C SER A 58 -5.49 -4.30 2.63
N ALA A 59 -4.82 -4.25 1.47
CA ALA A 59 -4.33 -5.44 0.77
C ALA A 59 -3.32 -6.25 1.60
N PHE A 60 -2.63 -5.60 2.55
CA PHE A 60 -1.76 -6.29 3.48
C PHE A 60 -2.55 -7.14 4.48
N SER A 61 -3.83 -6.88 4.78
CA SER A 61 -4.59 -7.52 5.89
C SER A 61 -4.53 -9.07 5.98
N ARG A 62 -4.27 -9.78 4.88
CA ARG A 62 -4.21 -11.26 4.82
C ARG A 62 -2.79 -11.83 4.81
N TRP A 63 -1.77 -10.99 5.02
CA TRP A 63 -0.34 -11.35 4.92
C TRP A 63 0.08 -12.54 5.79
N ARG A 64 -0.58 -12.77 6.93
CA ARG A 64 -0.29 -13.86 7.87
C ARG A 64 -0.66 -15.26 7.39
N ARG A 65 -1.42 -15.38 6.29
CA ARG A 65 -1.85 -16.67 5.73
C ARG A 65 -0.79 -17.31 4.81
N PHE A 66 0.27 -16.58 4.50
CA PHE A 66 1.35 -17.02 3.61
C PHE A 66 2.47 -17.70 4.41
N ASP A 67 3.46 -18.28 3.73
CA ASP A 67 4.63 -18.87 4.39
C ASP A 67 5.45 -17.83 5.16
N GLU A 68 6.31 -18.31 6.07
CA GLU A 68 7.11 -17.47 6.96
C GLU A 68 7.99 -16.43 6.23
N SER A 69 8.51 -16.75 5.05
CA SER A 69 9.34 -15.82 4.28
C SER A 69 8.51 -14.62 3.83
N ARG A 70 7.34 -14.89 3.25
CA ARG A 70 6.38 -13.87 2.85
C ARG A 70 5.85 -13.07 4.02
N GLN A 71 5.62 -13.73 5.16
CA GLN A 71 5.19 -13.06 6.38
C GLN A 71 6.22 -12.03 6.85
N LYS A 72 7.50 -12.41 6.92
CA LYS A 72 8.59 -11.51 7.32
C LYS A 72 8.68 -10.29 6.39
N LEU A 73 8.58 -10.49 5.08
CA LEU A 73 8.66 -9.42 4.09
C LEU A 73 7.46 -8.46 4.18
N ALA A 74 6.24 -8.98 4.31
CA ALA A 74 5.04 -8.16 4.45
C ALA A 74 5.02 -7.39 5.78
N LYS A 75 5.43 -8.03 6.89
CA LYS A 75 5.56 -7.39 8.19
C LYS A 75 6.56 -6.24 8.14
N ALA A 76 7.76 -6.48 7.60
CA ALA A 76 8.79 -5.45 7.46
C ALA A 76 8.29 -4.25 6.64
N GLN A 77 7.48 -4.49 5.61
CA GLN A 77 6.89 -3.41 4.83
C GLN A 77 5.82 -2.63 5.59
N LEU A 78 4.93 -3.30 6.34
CA LEU A 78 3.97 -2.64 7.20
C LEU A 78 4.66 -1.77 8.27
N GLU A 79 5.73 -2.28 8.88
CA GLU A 79 6.56 -1.54 9.85
C GLU A 79 7.21 -0.29 9.24
N LYS A 80 7.70 -0.37 8.00
CA LYS A 80 8.19 0.80 7.25
C LYS A 80 7.10 1.83 6.98
N ILE A 81 5.89 1.39 6.62
CA ILE A 81 4.77 2.30 6.35
C ILE A 81 4.41 3.07 7.62
N ILE A 82 4.20 2.39 8.76
CA ILE A 82 3.82 3.05 10.03
C ILE A 82 4.90 4.00 10.56
N SER A 83 6.16 3.77 10.20
CA SER A 83 7.29 4.60 10.62
C SER A 83 7.48 5.84 9.73
N ALA A 84 6.68 6.00 8.68
CA ALA A 84 6.80 7.13 7.77
C ALA A 84 6.35 8.43 8.42
N ASN A 85 7.18 9.47 8.31
CA ASN A 85 6.85 10.79 8.83
C ASN A 85 5.69 11.43 8.05
N GLY A 86 4.73 12.00 8.77
CA GLY A 86 3.55 12.65 8.18
C GLY A 86 2.51 11.68 7.60
N LEU A 87 2.55 10.41 8.01
CA LEU A 87 1.54 9.42 7.63
C LEU A 87 0.15 9.84 8.13
N SER A 88 -0.87 9.70 7.29
CA SER A 88 -2.24 9.98 7.70
C SER A 88 -2.74 8.98 8.74
N GLU A 89 -3.63 9.46 9.61
CA GLU A 89 -4.28 8.66 10.66
C GLU A 89 -4.99 7.42 10.09
N ASN A 90 -5.69 7.57 8.96
CA ASN A 90 -6.40 6.46 8.32
C ASN A 90 -5.45 5.34 7.84
N VAL A 91 -4.31 5.70 7.26
CA VAL A 91 -3.32 4.70 6.82
C VAL A 91 -2.63 4.08 8.04
N PHE A 92 -2.26 4.89 9.03
CA PHE A 92 -1.67 4.43 10.28
C PHE A 92 -2.56 3.40 10.98
N GLU A 93 -3.86 3.69 11.12
CA GLU A 93 -4.81 2.80 11.76
C GLU A 93 -4.89 1.43 11.08
N ILE A 94 -5.05 1.40 9.75
CA ILE A 94 -5.22 0.14 9.01
C ILE A 94 -3.93 -0.67 9.02
N ALA A 95 -2.78 -0.01 8.85
CA ALA A 95 -1.48 -0.67 8.90
C ALA A 95 -1.18 -1.24 10.29
N SER A 96 -1.43 -0.47 11.35
CA SER A 96 -1.26 -0.90 12.75
C SER A 96 -2.21 -2.04 13.11
N LYS A 97 -3.50 -1.94 12.73
CA LYS A 97 -4.47 -3.04 12.89
C LYS A 97 -3.98 -4.30 12.18
N SER A 98 -3.44 -4.18 10.96
CA SER A 98 -2.91 -5.33 10.20
C SER A 98 -1.68 -5.98 10.85
N LEU A 99 -0.88 -5.21 11.59
CA LEU A 99 0.24 -5.74 12.38
C LEU A 99 -0.22 -6.40 13.68
N ALA A 100 -1.30 -5.92 14.28
CA ALA A 100 -1.81 -6.37 15.58
C ALA A 100 -2.71 -7.63 15.55
N VAL A 101 -3.08 -8.14 14.35
CA VAL A 101 -3.86 -9.40 14.20
C VAL A 101 -3.00 -10.62 14.52
#